data_AF-A0A1I4U0C0-F1
#
_entry.id   AF-A0A1I4U0C0-F1
#
_cell.length_a   1.000
_cell.length_b   1.000
_cell.length_c   1.000
_cell.angle_alpha   90.00
_cell.angle_beta   90.00
_cell.angle_gamma   90.00
#
_symmetry.space_group_name_H-M   'P 1'
#
loop_
_entity.id
_entity.type
_entity.pdbx_description
1 polymer ?
#
loop_
_entity_poly.entity_id
_entity_poly.type
_entity_poly.pdbx_seq_one_letter_code
_entity_poly.pdbx_strand_id
1 'polypeptide(L)'
;MTNISTPRKNTGCWVTAGIFILIVIIAKPVLILSMNFFIFLRRLLHAGDVISFEVLWTITGILVGAILGAWVAKRRYRLADKWVWYPVGGLALFVLVFLLVNKV
;
A
#
# COMPACT_ATOMS: atom_id res chain seq x y z
N MET A 1 14.15 -40.93 36.21
CA MET A 1 13.36 -39.72 35.92
C MET A 1 13.61 -39.32 34.48
N THR A 2 12.70 -39.65 33.57
CA THR A 2 12.79 -39.30 32.14
C THR A 2 12.19 -37.91 31.93
N ASN A 3 13.02 -36.95 31.54
CA ASN A 3 12.61 -35.59 31.20
C ASN A 3 11.90 -35.61 29.84
N ILE A 4 10.57 -35.49 29.85
CA ILE A 4 9.76 -35.37 28.64
C ILE A 4 9.74 -33.89 28.24
N SER A 5 10.69 -33.47 27.41
CA SER A 5 10.66 -32.15 26.80
C SER A 5 9.51 -32.09 25.79
N THR A 6 8.37 -31.52 26.20
CA THR A 6 7.24 -31.25 25.31
C THR A 6 7.68 -30.34 24.16
N PRO A 7 7.45 -30.69 22.88
CA PRO A 7 7.82 -29.83 21.76
C PRO A 7 6.97 -28.56 21.79
N ARG A 8 7.61 -27.40 21.97
CA ARG A 8 6.94 -26.09 21.82
C ARG A 8 6.38 -26.00 20.41
N LYS A 9 5.05 -26.02 20.28
CA LYS A 9 4.33 -25.83 19.02
C LYS A 9 4.73 -24.49 18.41
N ASN A 10 5.45 -24.54 17.29
CA ASN A 10 5.99 -23.35 16.58
C ASN A 10 4.89 -22.64 15.76
N THR A 11 3.75 -22.35 16.39
CA THR A 11 2.53 -21.85 15.76
C THR A 11 2.73 -20.52 15.04
N GLY A 12 3.66 -19.69 15.53
CA GLY A 12 3.98 -18.39 14.91
C GLY A 12 4.56 -18.52 13.51
N CYS A 13 5.45 -19.48 13.27
CA CYS A 13 6.14 -19.67 11.98
C CYS A 13 5.17 -20.10 10.86
N TRP A 14 4.19 -20.96 11.20
CA TRP A 14 3.17 -21.41 10.26
C TRP A 14 2.18 -20.30 9.90
N VAL A 15 1.86 -19.41 10.83
CA VAL A 15 0.99 -18.26 10.58
C VAL A 15 1.69 -17.26 9.65
N THR A 16 2.97 -16.95 9.85
CA THR A 16 3.74 -16.09 8.93
C THR A 16 3.87 -16.70 7.55
N ALA A 17 4.14 -18.01 7.45
CA ALA A 17 4.18 -18.70 6.17
C ALA A 17 2.84 -18.65 5.43
N GLY A 18 1.72 -18.85 6.13
CA GLY A 18 0.38 -18.74 5.56
C GLY A 18 0.08 -17.33 5.04
N ILE A 19 0.44 -16.30 5.81
CA ILE A 19 0.29 -14.89 5.39
C ILE A 19 1.15 -14.60 4.15
N PHE A 20 2.39 -15.09 4.10
CA PHE A 20 3.28 -14.88 2.97
C PHE A 20 2.73 -15.50 1.68
N ILE A 21 2.25 -16.75 1.75
CA ILE A 21 1.65 -17.44 0.60
C ILE A 21 0.41 -16.68 0.11
N LEU A 22 -0.44 -16.21 1.03
CA LEU A 22 -1.62 -15.42 0.69
C LEU A 22 -1.23 -14.11 -0.01
N ILE A 23 -0.20 -13.41 0.47
CA ILE A 23 0.31 -12.19 -0.16
C ILE A 23 0.80 -12.48 -1.58
N VAL A 24 1.55 -13.57 -1.81
CA VAL A 24 2.06 -13.94 -3.14
C VAL A 24 0.91 -14.23 -4.12
N ILE A 25 -0.15 -14.89 -3.66
CA ILE A 25 -1.33 -15.19 -4.49
C ILE A 25 -2.06 -13.89 -4.86
N ILE A 26 -2.24 -12.98 -3.91
CA ILE A 26 -2.97 -11.71 -4.12
C ILE A 26 -2.10 -10.69 -4.88
N ALA A 27 -0.78 -10.79 -4.84
CA ALA A 27 0.12 -9.84 -5.49
C ALA A 27 -0.10 -9.77 -7.00
N LYS A 28 -0.29 -10.92 -7.67
CA LYS A 28 -0.53 -10.97 -9.13
C LYS A 28 -1.80 -10.21 -9.57
N PRO A 29 -3.00 -10.49 -9.04
CA PRO A 29 -4.20 -9.76 -9.44
C PRO A 29 -4.12 -8.28 -9.05
N VAL A 30 -3.50 -7.94 -7.92
CA VAL A 30 -3.29 -6.54 -7.52
C VAL A 30 -2.37 -5.80 -8.49
N LEU A 31 -1.28 -6.42 -8.94
CA LEU A 31 -0.38 -5.86 -9.94
C LEU A 31 -1.11 -5.60 -11.27
N ILE A 32 -1.90 -6.56 -11.75
CA ILE A 32 -2.69 -6.42 -12.99
C ILE A 32 -3.70 -5.28 -12.85
N LEU A 33 -4.45 -5.23 -11.74
CA LEU A 33 -5.45 -4.20 -11.50
C LEU A 33 -4.81 -2.81 -11.43
N SER A 34 -3.69 -2.70 -10.70
CA SER A 34 -2.95 -1.45 -10.55
C SER A 34 -2.36 -0.99 -11.88
N MET A 35 -1.81 -1.91 -12.68
CA MET A 35 -1.26 -1.59 -14.00
C MET A 35 -2.34 -1.06 -14.95
N ASN A 36 -3.52 -1.70 -14.97
CA ASN A 36 -4.67 -1.20 -15.73
C ASN A 36 -5.14 0.18 -15.24
N PHE A 37 -5.19 0.39 -13.93
CA PHE A 37 -5.54 1.67 -13.33
C PHE A 37 -4.56 2.78 -13.71
N PHE A 38 -3.26 2.51 -13.69
CA PHE A 38 -2.24 3.47 -14.09
C PHE A 38 -2.21 3.74 -15.59
N ILE A 39 -2.47 2.73 -16.44
CA ILE A 39 -2.66 2.96 -17.88
C ILE A 39 -3.87 3.85 -18.13
N PHE A 40 -4.97 3.62 -17.41
CA PHE A 40 -6.16 4.48 -17.46
C PHE A 40 -5.83 5.90 -16.98
N LEU A 41 -5.12 6.06 -15.86
CA LEU A 41 -4.69 7.35 -15.35
C LEU A 41 -3.80 8.09 -16.35
N ARG A 42 -2.85 7.39 -16.98
CA ARG A 42 -1.96 7.97 -18.00
C ARG A 42 -2.74 8.46 -19.22
N ARG A 43 -3.77 7.72 -19.65
CA ARG A 43 -4.69 8.14 -20.72
C ARG A 43 -5.55 9.34 -20.30
N LEU A 44 -6.09 9.32 -19.08
CA LEU A 44 -6.94 10.39 -18.55
C LEU A 44 -6.15 11.70 -18.39
N LEU A 45 -4.90 11.61 -17.94
CA LEU A 45 -4.06 12.75 -17.60
C LEU A 45 -3.22 13.27 -18.77
N HIS A 46 -3.31 12.65 -19.95
CA HIS A 46 -2.43 12.95 -21.11
C HIS A 46 -0.93 12.99 -20.76
N ALA A 47 -0.53 12.35 -19.65
CA ALA A 47 0.81 12.36 -19.11
C ALA A 47 1.70 11.34 -19.83
N GLY A 48 1.59 11.30 -21.17
CA GLY A 48 2.21 10.33 -22.05
C GLY A 48 3.69 10.15 -21.78
N ASP A 49 4.45 11.23 -21.56
CA ASP A 49 5.92 11.13 -21.43
C ASP A 49 6.51 11.73 -20.15
N VAL A 50 5.69 12.27 -19.24
CA VAL A 50 6.22 13.09 -18.14
C VAL A 50 6.62 12.27 -16.91
N ILE A 51 5.96 11.13 -16.65
CA ILE A 51 6.24 10.29 -15.46
C ILE A 51 6.32 8.80 -15.81
N SER A 52 7.47 8.20 -15.49
CA SER A 52 7.70 6.76 -15.59
C SER A 52 6.80 5.96 -14.65
N PHE A 53 6.35 4.80 -15.10
CA PHE A 53 5.47 3.89 -14.36
C PHE A 53 6.03 3.52 -12.97
N GLU A 54 7.35 3.39 -12.87
CA GLU A 54 8.10 3.11 -11.64
C GLU A 54 7.94 4.22 -10.60
N VAL A 55 7.98 5.49 -11.03
CA VAL A 55 7.84 6.65 -10.15
C VAL A 55 6.40 6.73 -9.63
N LEU A 56 5.42 6.49 -10.50
CA LEU A 56 4.01 6.47 -10.14
C LEU A 56 3.69 5.35 -9.13
N TRP A 57 4.27 4.17 -9.33
CA TRP A 57 4.19 3.05 -8.38
C TRP A 57 4.85 3.38 -7.05
N THR A 58 6.02 4.02 -7.08
CA THR A 58 6.75 4.41 -5.86
C THR A 58 5.94 5.41 -5.04
N ILE A 59 5.38 6.44 -5.68
CA ILE A 59 4.53 7.45 -5.02
C ILE A 59 3.29 6.80 -4.42
N THR A 60 2.63 5.91 -5.16
CA THR A 60 1.44 5.21 -4.69
C THR A 60 1.77 4.29 -3.53
N GLY A 61 2.89 3.56 -3.58
CA GLY A 61 3.37 2.71 -2.49
C GLY A 61 3.66 3.49 -1.21
N ILE A 62 4.33 4.65 -1.32
CA ILE A 62 4.62 5.55 -0.18
C ILE A 62 3.31 6.05 0.43
N LEU A 63 2.34 6.49 -0.38
CA LEU A 63 1.08 7.02 0.10
C LEU A 63 0.20 5.94 0.74
N VAL A 64 0.09 4.76 0.13
CA VAL A 64 -0.63 3.61 0.70
C VAL A 64 0.03 3.18 2.02
N GLY A 65 1.36 3.13 2.06
CA GLY A 65 2.13 2.86 3.28
C GLY A 65 1.85 3.88 4.38
N ALA A 66 1.80 5.17 4.05
CA ALA A 66 1.49 6.24 4.99
C ALA A 66 0.04 6.16 5.52
N ILE A 67 -0.93 5.84 4.66
CA ILE A 67 -2.34 5.65 5.05
C ILE A 67 -2.48 4.44 5.99
N LEU A 68 -1.86 3.30 5.63
CA LEU A 68 -1.88 2.10 6.48
C LEU A 68 -1.15 2.34 7.80
N GLY A 69 -0.01 3.03 7.78
CA GLY A 69 0.74 3.43 8.97
C GLY A 69 -0.08 4.31 9.91
N ALA A 70 -0.76 5.32 9.35
CA ALA A 70 -1.67 6.18 10.11
C ALA A 70 -2.88 5.41 10.66
N TRP A 71 -3.42 4.45 9.91
CA TRP A 71 -4.52 3.58 10.36
C TRP A 71 -4.10 2.67 11.53
N VAL A 72 -2.93 2.04 11.44
CA VAL A 72 -2.39 1.21 12.52
C VAL A 72 -2.09 2.07 13.75
N ALA A 73 -1.51 3.26 13.57
CA ALA A 73 -1.26 4.21 14.64
C ALA A 73 -2.57 4.65 15.33
N LYS A 74 -3.62 4.94 14.56
CA LYS A 74 -4.96 5.22 15.10
C LYS A 74 -5.48 4.07 15.95
N ARG A 75 -5.41 2.83 15.44
CA ARG A 75 -5.92 1.65 16.16
C ARG A 75 -5.15 1.38 17.45
N ARG A 76 -3.83 1.58 17.45
CA ARG A 76 -2.96 1.27 18.59
C ARG A 76 -2.91 2.38 19.64
N TYR A 77 -2.97 3.64 19.22
CA TYR A 77 -2.76 4.81 20.10
C TYR A 77 -4.02 5.67 20.27
N ARG A 78 -5.18 5.26 19.74
CA ARG A 78 -6.45 6.03 19.78
C ARG A 78 -6.29 7.49 19.32
N LEU A 79 -5.43 7.70 18.32
CA LEU A 79 -5.21 9.03 17.75
C LEU A 79 -6.50 9.56 17.12
N ALA A 80 -6.70 10.88 17.19
CA ALA A 80 -7.84 11.54 16.58
C ALA A 80 -7.93 11.23 15.08
N ASP A 81 -9.15 11.09 14.56
CA ASP A 81 -9.41 10.70 13.17
C ASP A 81 -8.61 11.51 12.15
N LYS A 82 -8.41 12.80 12.46
CA LYS A 82 -7.67 13.81 11.68
C LYS A 82 -6.30 13.33 11.19
N TRP A 83 -5.62 12.44 11.92
CA TRP A 83 -4.28 11.96 11.56
C TRP A 83 -4.24 11.06 10.33
N VAL A 84 -5.33 10.34 10.04
CA VAL A 84 -5.45 9.53 8.82
C VAL A 84 -5.75 10.39 7.59
N TRP A 85 -6.32 11.57 7.80
CA TRP A 85 -6.72 12.48 6.72
C TRP A 85 -5.54 13.23 6.09
N TYR A 86 -4.44 13.43 6.82
CA TYR A 86 -3.24 14.08 6.26
C TYR A 86 -2.62 13.33 5.08
N PRO A 87 -2.34 12.01 5.14
CA PRO A 87 -1.80 11.30 3.98
C PRO A 87 -2.81 11.15 2.83
N VAL A 88 -4.10 11.04 3.14
CA VAL A 88 -5.17 11.03 2.12
C VAL A 88 -5.28 12.38 1.42
N GLY A 89 -5.25 13.48 2.20
CA GLY A 89 -5.24 14.85 1.69
C GLY A 89 -3.99 15.16 0.88
N GLY A 90 -2.83 14.65 1.30
CA GLY A 90 -1.57 14.74 0.53
C GLY A 90 -1.67 14.06 -0.84
N LEU A 91 -2.31 12.89 -0.91
CA LEU A 91 -2.57 12.20 -2.19
C LEU A 91 -3.51 13.02 -3.08
N ALA A 92 -4.59 13.58 -2.54
CA ALA A 92 -5.51 14.43 -3.29
C ALA A 92 -4.83 15.71 -3.81
N LEU A 93 -4.00 16.35 -2.98
CA LEU A 93 -3.27 17.58 -3.34
C LEU A 93 -2.19 17.29 -4.39
N PHE A 94 -1.49 16.16 -4.28
CA PHE A 94 -0.54 15.69 -5.29
C PHE A 94 -1.23 15.48 -6.65
N VAL A 95 -2.37 14.78 -6.67
CA VAL A 95 -3.16 14.58 -7.90
C VAL A 95 -3.63 15.91 -8.48
N LEU A 96 -4.09 16.83 -7.63
CA LEU A 96 -4.57 18.15 -8.04
C LEU A 96 -3.46 19.02 -8.64
N VAL A 97 -2.28 19.09 -8.00
CA VAL A 97 -1.11 19.78 -8.54
C VAL A 97 -0.65 19.13 -9.84
N PHE A 98 -0.69 17.80 -9.93
CA PHE A 98 -0.33 17.08 -11.15
C PHE A 98 -1.26 17.41 -12.31
N LEU A 99 -2.58 17.49 -12.06
CA LEU A 99 -3.57 17.95 -13.02
C LEU A 99 -3.33 19.41 -13.46
N LEU A 100 -2.99 20.28 -12.51
CA LEU A 100 -2.72 21.70 -12.76
C LEU A 100 -1.46 21.93 -13.60
N VAL A 101 -0.39 21.19 -13.30
CA VAL A 101 0.90 21.26 -14.01
C VAL A 101 0.80 20.68 -15.42
N ASN A 102 0.06 19.57 -15.59
CA ASN A 102 -0.12 18.96 -16.91
C ASN A 102 -1.17 19.65 -17.79
N LYS A 103 -1.78 20.77 -17.36
CA LYS A 103 -2.81 21.55 -18.08
C LYS A 103 -3.62 20.66 -19.04
N VAL A 104 -4.56 19.90 -18.47
CA VAL A 104 -5.73 19.47 -19.25
C VAL A 104 -6.41 20.71 -19.84
#